data_AF-A0A379WRJ4-F1
#
_entry.id   AF-A0A379WRJ4-F1
#
_cell.length_a   1.000
_cell.length_b   1.000
_cell.length_c   1.000
_cell.angle_alpha   90.00
_cell.angle_beta   90.00
_cell.angle_gamma   90.00
#
_symmetry.space_group_name_H-M   'P 1'
#
loop_
_entity.id
_entity.type
_entity.pdbx_description
1 polymer ?
#
loop_
_entity_poly.entity_id
_entity_poly.type
_entity_poly.pdbx_seq_one_letter_code
_entity_poly.pdbx_strand_id
1 'polypeptide(L)'
;MTFHHVRHSGELTLEAENIILAVGQHARLDTFAEIKAQHNIIDTHNYQTDDPAIFAAGDIVKGDKTVVYAVKTGKEAAQAIHHYLEEACSC
;
A
#
# COMPACT_ATOMS: atom_id res chain seq x y z
N MET A 1 -16.22 -29.26 27.30
CA MET A 1 -17.09 -28.08 27.46
C MET A 1 -17.33 -27.50 26.08
N THR A 2 -18.58 -27.38 25.67
CA THR A 2 -18.94 -26.96 24.30
C THR A 2 -19.34 -25.49 24.34
N PHE A 3 -18.58 -24.62 23.67
CA PHE A 3 -18.92 -23.21 23.57
C PHE A 3 -19.98 -23.03 22.48
N HIS A 4 -21.20 -22.64 22.86
CA HIS A 4 -22.22 -22.20 21.92
C HIS A 4 -21.95 -20.74 21.54
N HIS A 5 -21.71 -20.49 20.25
CA HIS A 5 -21.66 -19.14 19.70
C HIS A 5 -23.07 -18.55 19.73
N VAL A 6 -23.30 -17.53 20.57
CA VAL A 6 -24.59 -16.83 20.66
C VAL A 6 -24.48 -15.50 19.90
N ARG A 7 -25.31 -15.31 18.88
CA ARG A 7 -25.48 -14.01 18.20
C ARG A 7 -26.72 -13.33 18.74
N HIS A 8 -26.54 -12.27 19.52
CA HIS A 8 -27.60 -11.32 19.82
C HIS A 8 -27.38 -10.06 19.00
N SER A 9 -28.44 -9.56 18.37
CA SER A 9 -28.42 -8.27 17.67
C SER A 9 -28.42 -7.14 18.72
N GLY A 10 -27.26 -6.53 18.94
CA GLY A 10 -27.14 -5.30 19.72
C GLY A 10 -27.11 -4.11 18.77
N GLU A 11 -28.09 -3.22 18.89
CA GLU A 11 -28.14 -1.95 18.18
C GLU A 11 -27.94 -0.82 19.19
N LEU A 12 -27.11 0.17 18.84
CA LEU A 12 -26.84 1.36 19.65
C LEU A 12 -27.06 2.60 18.78
N THR A 13 -28.00 3.45 19.18
CA THR A 13 -28.25 4.75 18.54
C THR A 13 -27.62 5.85 19.39
N LEU A 14 -26.80 6.70 18.77
CA LEU A 14 -26.17 7.86 19.39
C LEU A 14 -26.47 9.10 18.55
N GLU A 15 -26.87 10.20 19.20
CA GLU A 15 -27.02 11.49 18.54
C GLU A 15 -25.64 12.12 18.36
N ALA A 16 -25.32 12.59 17.15
CA ALA A 16 -24.05 13.22 16.83
C ALA A 16 -24.25 14.41 15.89
N GLU A 17 -23.61 15.53 16.19
CA GLU A 17 -23.59 16.72 15.31
C GLU A 17 -22.61 16.54 14.15
N ASN A 18 -21.53 15.78 14.37
CA ASN A 18 -20.48 15.54 13.39
C ASN A 18 -20.02 14.08 13.44
N ILE A 19 -19.76 13.51 12.27
CA ILE A 19 -19.24 12.14 12.12
C ILE A 19 -17.97 12.22 11.27
N ILE A 20 -16.85 11.67 11.80
CA ILE A 20 -15.58 11.57 11.09
C ILE A 20 -15.26 10.09 10.89
N LEU A 21 -15.23 9.65 9.63
CA LEU A 21 -14.89 8.27 9.28
C LEU A 21 -13.38 8.11 9.20
N ALA A 22 -12.79 7.49 10.23
CA ALA A 22 -11.36 7.19 10.32
C ALA A 22 -11.06 5.69 10.18
N VAL A 23 -11.71 5.03 9.21
CA VAL A 23 -11.63 3.56 8.99
C VAL A 23 -10.43 3.13 8.14
N GLY A 24 -9.47 4.03 7.90
CA GLY A 24 -8.33 3.80 7.02
C GLY A 24 -8.52 4.33 5.61
N GLN A 25 -7.59 3.98 4.73
CA GLN A 25 -7.51 4.49 3.35
C GLN A 25 -7.35 3.34 2.34
N HIS A 26 -7.70 3.62 1.08
CA HIS A 26 -7.54 2.69 -0.04
C HIS A 26 -6.69 3.33 -1.14
N ALA A 27 -5.83 2.54 -1.76
CA ALA A 27 -4.99 2.98 -2.86
C ALA A 27 -5.84 3.20 -4.12
N ARG A 28 -5.76 4.38 -4.72
CA ARG A 28 -6.44 4.66 -5.99
C ARG A 28 -5.47 4.47 -7.14
N LEU A 29 -5.68 3.40 -7.91
CA LEU A 29 -4.82 3.01 -9.04
C LEU A 29 -5.51 3.16 -10.40
N ASP A 30 -6.64 3.88 -10.46
CA ASP A 30 -7.46 4.03 -11.67
C ASP A 30 -6.67 4.52 -12.90
N THR A 31 -5.64 5.33 -12.67
CA THR A 31 -4.75 5.89 -13.71
C THR A 31 -3.61 4.94 -14.11
N PHE A 32 -3.36 3.89 -13.32
CA PHE A 32 -2.26 2.93 -13.47
C PHE A 32 -2.82 1.56 -13.86
N ALA A 33 -3.43 1.46 -15.04
CA ALA A 33 -4.21 0.30 -15.47
C ALA A 33 -3.46 -1.04 -15.41
N GLU A 34 -2.13 -1.02 -15.53
CA GLU A 34 -1.29 -2.22 -15.54
C GLU A 34 -0.79 -2.62 -14.14
N ILE A 35 -0.87 -1.72 -13.16
CA ILE A 35 -0.42 -1.98 -11.79
C ILE A 35 -1.57 -2.57 -10.98
N LYS A 36 -1.37 -3.81 -10.52
CA LYS A 36 -2.33 -4.50 -9.65
C LYS A 36 -1.86 -4.42 -8.20
N ALA A 37 -2.74 -3.93 -7.32
CA ALA A 37 -2.57 -4.06 -5.88
C ALA A 37 -3.45 -5.19 -5.32
N GLN A 38 -2.90 -5.96 -4.39
CA GLN A 38 -3.63 -6.90 -3.56
C GLN A 38 -3.73 -6.34 -2.15
N HIS A 39 -4.95 -6.16 -1.63
CA HIS A 39 -5.18 -5.59 -0.30
C HIS A 39 -4.48 -4.24 -0.07
N ASN A 40 -4.53 -3.32 -1.03
CA ASN A 40 -3.81 -2.03 -1.03
C ASN A 40 -2.28 -2.11 -1.09
N ILE A 41 -1.73 -3.27 -1.42
CA ILE A 41 -0.28 -3.47 -1.54
C ILE A 41 0.08 -3.85 -2.97
N ILE A 42 1.04 -3.15 -3.54
CA ILE A 42 1.70 -3.53 -4.79
C ILE A 42 2.87 -4.44 -4.43
N ASP A 43 2.93 -5.60 -5.07
CA ASP A 43 4.09 -6.47 -4.98
C ASP A 43 5.23 -5.91 -5.85
N THR A 44 6.44 -5.95 -5.31
CA THR A 44 7.63 -5.44 -5.99
C THR A 44 8.82 -6.37 -5.77
N HIS A 45 9.70 -6.44 -6.76
CA HIS A 45 11.03 -7.03 -6.61
C HIS A 45 12.08 -5.92 -6.71
N ASN A 46 12.82 -5.67 -5.62
CA ASN A 46 13.77 -4.55 -5.53
C ASN A 46 13.14 -3.19 -5.93
N TYR A 47 11.95 -2.90 -5.37
CA TYR A 47 11.14 -1.71 -5.66
C TYR A 47 10.54 -1.64 -7.07
N GLN A 48 10.94 -2.52 -7.99
CA GLN A 48 10.41 -2.59 -9.35
C GLN A 48 9.12 -3.42 -9.36
N THR A 49 8.13 -2.98 -10.12
CA THR A 49 6.88 -3.72 -10.31
C THR A 49 7.02 -4.77 -11.42
N ASP A 50 5.93 -5.45 -11.79
CA ASP A 50 5.91 -6.34 -12.95
C ASP A 50 6.19 -5.59 -14.27
N ASP A 51 5.89 -4.27 -14.33
CA ASP A 51 6.39 -3.39 -15.38
C ASP A 51 7.81 -2.92 -15.03
N PRO A 52 8.83 -3.24 -15.85
CA PRO A 52 10.22 -2.87 -15.58
C PRO A 52 10.48 -1.36 -15.60
N ALA A 53 9.62 -0.55 -16.20
CA ALA A 53 9.77 0.90 -16.18
C ALA A 53 9.18 1.54 -14.91
N ILE A 54 8.45 0.78 -14.09
CA ILE A 54 7.69 1.30 -12.95
C ILE A 54 8.24 0.77 -11.62
N PHE A 55 8.38 1.69 -10.68
CA PHE A 55 8.87 1.42 -9.32
C PHE A 55 7.87 1.92 -8.27
N ALA A 56 7.79 1.25 -7.13
CA ALA A 56 6.89 1.58 -6.02
C ALA A 56 7.61 1.51 -4.66
N ALA A 57 7.24 2.42 -3.74
CA ALA A 57 7.82 2.54 -2.40
C ALA A 57 6.84 3.17 -1.41
N GLY A 58 7.14 3.10 -0.11
CA GLY A 58 6.30 3.66 0.95
C GLY A 58 5.05 2.83 1.29
N ASP A 59 3.96 3.49 1.67
CA ASP A 59 2.76 2.84 2.19
C ASP A 59 2.06 1.91 1.19
N ILE A 60 2.34 2.06 -0.10
CA ILE A 60 1.75 1.24 -1.16
C ILE A 60 2.44 -0.13 -1.31
N VAL A 61 3.62 -0.33 -0.72
CA VAL A 61 4.34 -1.61 -0.75
C VAL A 61 4.34 -2.28 0.63
N LYS A 62 4.75 -3.55 0.67
CA LYS A 62 4.88 -4.30 1.91
C LYS A 62 5.98 -3.70 2.78
N GLY A 63 5.67 -3.40 4.04
CA GLY A 63 6.61 -2.81 4.97
C GLY A 63 5.92 -2.04 6.09
N ASP A 64 6.73 -1.33 6.87
CA ASP A 64 6.24 -0.45 7.93
C ASP A 64 5.53 0.79 7.34
N LYS A 65 4.49 1.26 8.01
CA LYS A 65 3.63 2.38 7.57
C LYS A 65 4.00 3.70 8.25
N THR A 66 5.27 3.82 8.65
CA THR A 66 5.81 5.03 9.26
C THR A 66 6.44 5.92 8.20
N VAL A 67 6.37 7.24 8.43
CA VAL A 67 6.96 8.24 7.53
C VAL A 67 8.47 7.98 7.33
N VAL A 68 9.18 7.60 8.38
CA VAL A 68 10.63 7.31 8.31
C VAL A 68 10.89 6.11 7.39
N TYR A 69 10.06 5.07 7.46
CA TYR A 69 10.17 3.91 6.57
C TYR A 69 9.85 4.26 5.11
N ALA A 70 8.84 5.12 4.88
CA ALA A 70 8.53 5.60 3.54
C ALA A 70 9.69 6.40 2.93
N VAL A 71 10.34 7.26 3.72
CA VAL A 71 11.54 8.01 3.28
C VAL A 71 12.71 7.07 2.99
N LYS A 72 12.94 6.06 3.83
CA LYS A 72 13.99 5.06 3.61
C LYS A 72 13.77 4.33 2.26
N THR A 73 12.58 3.76 2.08
CA THR A 73 12.26 2.99 0.86
C THR A 73 12.26 3.86 -0.39
N GLY A 74 11.87 5.14 -0.29
CA GLY A 74 11.99 6.08 -1.40
C GLY A 74 13.44 6.31 -1.85
N LYS A 75 14.40 6.36 -0.91
CA LYS A 75 15.83 6.47 -1.25
C LYS A 75 16.36 5.20 -1.90
N GLU A 76 15.97 4.04 -1.40
CA GLU A 76 16.37 2.75 -1.95
C GLU A 76 15.78 2.53 -3.36
N ALA A 77 14.53 2.93 -3.57
CA ALA A 77 13.90 2.93 -4.90
C ALA A 77 14.61 3.89 -5.88
N ALA A 78 15.05 5.07 -5.43
CA ALA A 78 15.82 5.97 -6.28
C ALA A 78 17.17 5.37 -6.72
N GLN A 79 17.83 4.59 -5.86
CA GLN A 79 19.05 3.85 -6.23
C GLN A 79 18.73 2.75 -7.26
N ALA A 80 17.64 2.03 -7.09
CA ALA A 80 17.20 1.01 -8.06
C ALA A 80 16.89 1.63 -9.43
N ILE A 81 16.19 2.78 -9.47
CA ILE A 81 15.93 3.54 -10.71
C ILE A 81 17.23 4.00 -11.35
N HIS A 82 18.19 4.49 -10.55
CA HIS A 82 19.48 4.94 -11.07
C HIS A 82 20.23 3.80 -11.77
N HIS A 83 20.34 2.63 -11.13
CA HIS A 83 20.97 1.45 -11.72
C HIS A 83 20.26 0.99 -13.00
N TYR A 84 18.93 0.96 -12.99
CA TYR A 84 18.14 0.61 -14.17
C TYR A 84 18.45 1.52 -15.38
N LEU A 85 18.59 2.83 -15.14
CA LEU A 85 18.90 3.79 -16.20
C LEU A 85 20.36 3.70 -16.68
N GLU A 86 21.32 3.40 -15.80
CA GLU A 86 22.73 3.20 -16.17
C GLU A 86 22.91 1.96 -17.05
N GLU A 87 22.23 0.85 -16.71
CA GLU A 87 22.21 -0.37 -17.52
C GLU A 87 21.54 -0.15 -18.87
N ALA A 88 20.47 0.64 -18.93
CA ALA A 88 19.82 1.00 -20.20
C ALA A 88 20.70 1.90 -21.10
N CYS A 89 21.61 2.69 -20.52
CA CYS A 89 22.46 3.63 -21.25
C CYS A 89 23.79 3.02 -21.72
N SER A 90 24.14 1.79 -21.30
CA SER A 90 25.40 1.13 -21.67
C SER A 90 25.36 0.40 -23.03
N CYS A 91 24.49 0.86 -23.94
CA CYS A 91 24.30 0.37 -25.30
C CYS A 91 25.10 1.18 -26.32
#